data_AF-A0A7Y3UEZ8-F1
#
_entry.id   AF-A0A7Y3UEZ8-F1
#
_cell.length_a   1.000
_cell.length_b   1.000
_cell.length_c   1.000
_cell.angle_alpha   90.00
_cell.angle_beta   90.00
_cell.angle_gamma   90.00
#
_symmetry.space_group_name_H-M   'P 1'
#
loop_
_entity.id
_entity.type
_entity.pdbx_description
1 polymer ?
#
loop_
_entity_poly.entity_id
_entity_poly.type
_entity_poly.pdbx_seq_one_letter_code
_entity_poly.pdbx_strand_id
1 'polypeptide(L)'
;MFIAAGYNFASLELESKKLNPVPTPFFAINSRIELRGNLYLKPSVSYQRKRSLINSSTDLRQGTVSAGLQVQQKVDDFFFQIGLQMDKNQGRTLVHKTEGLQTYFLKDGQKEGDDLFISIGTEYKATPTYNISIDAYLPAQGSHSSSFQIGIVYKINIRKGDRNKRSISERKNRINHSKKQIRELNSGTLLCRLYTSIPKIEAMKKVGMIEEAAEVEETQRKLNLGIINSFRKNYTYSKVEFFYSYNSESVRNGELSNIFLDDSLNVDSSIIIETSEKLFTVGYQKIDQDSIQIFDQNTYGDGKPPRATYYGGPDFSFNAFVIMTQQFQQLDRPFPYYTRAFAPSFKQHKTMRVLLFPFLFQDKFNFDKAVSKFNKKLTRYKLESDVEKNL
;
A
#
# COMPACT_ATOMS: atom_id res chain seq x y z
N MET A 1 -10.13 9.68 -18.92
CA MET A 1 -9.52 10.89 -19.50
C MET A 1 -8.02 10.78 -19.28
N PHE A 2 -7.23 11.27 -20.21
CA PHE A 2 -5.78 11.25 -20.11
C PHE A 2 -5.22 12.63 -20.40
N ILE A 3 -4.11 12.96 -19.73
CA ILE A 3 -3.28 14.12 -20.04
C ILE A 3 -2.00 13.58 -20.63
N ALA A 4 -1.58 14.11 -21.77
CA ALA A 4 -0.28 13.83 -22.35
C ALA A 4 0.60 15.09 -22.30
N ALA A 5 1.88 14.88 -22.03
CA ALA A 5 2.89 15.94 -22.10
C ALA A 5 4.21 15.34 -22.59
N GLY A 6 5.00 16.15 -23.30
CA GLY A 6 6.25 15.67 -23.87
C GLY A 6 6.94 16.70 -24.75
N TYR A 7 7.77 16.21 -25.66
CA TYR A 7 8.51 17.03 -26.61
C TYR A 7 8.07 16.76 -28.05
N ASN A 8 7.91 17.84 -28.79
CA ASN A 8 7.60 17.90 -30.21
C ASN A 8 8.82 18.36 -30.99
N PHE A 9 9.17 17.62 -32.03
CA PHE A 9 10.26 17.86 -32.96
C PHE A 9 9.64 18.18 -34.33
N ALA A 10 9.29 19.45 -34.53
CA ALA A 10 8.65 19.91 -35.75
C ALA A 10 9.69 20.49 -36.72
N SER A 11 9.67 20.03 -37.97
CA SER A 11 10.37 20.64 -39.09
C SER A 11 9.38 21.53 -39.83
N LEU A 12 9.56 22.84 -39.72
CA LEU A 12 8.83 23.86 -40.44
C LEU A 12 9.46 24.07 -41.81
N GLU A 13 8.64 24.43 -42.80
CA GLU A 13 9.08 24.79 -44.14
C GLU A 13 9.03 26.31 -44.33
N LEU A 14 10.11 26.86 -44.88
CA LEU A 14 10.24 28.26 -45.29
C LEU A 14 10.79 28.26 -46.72
N GLU A 15 10.08 28.90 -47.65
CA GLU A 15 10.47 28.96 -49.08
C GLU A 15 10.76 27.58 -49.71
N SER A 16 9.91 26.58 -49.41
CA SER A 16 10.07 25.19 -49.86
C SER A 16 11.28 24.44 -49.27
N LYS A 17 11.97 25.02 -48.29
CA LYS A 17 13.09 24.39 -47.58
C LYS A 17 12.65 23.92 -46.20
N LYS A 18 12.82 22.62 -45.93
CA LYS A 18 12.65 22.03 -44.58
C LYS A 18 13.75 22.49 -43.64
N LEU A 19 13.36 22.99 -42.47
CA LEU A 19 14.26 23.48 -41.45
C LEU A 19 14.56 22.41 -40.39
N ASN A 20 15.67 22.54 -39.68
CA ASN A 20 16.09 21.57 -38.67
C ASN A 20 15.20 21.65 -37.43
N PRO A 21 14.60 20.54 -36.95
CA PRO A 21 13.66 20.57 -35.83
C PRO A 21 14.37 20.87 -34.50
N VAL A 22 13.67 21.58 -33.61
CA VAL A 22 14.12 21.82 -32.24
C VAL A 22 13.06 21.28 -31.26
N PRO A 23 13.45 20.51 -30.23
CA PRO A 23 12.50 20.01 -29.24
C PRO A 23 11.78 21.16 -28.54
N THR A 24 10.45 21.03 -28.47
CA THR A 24 9.57 22.00 -27.85
C THR A 24 8.50 21.28 -27.03
N PRO A 25 8.06 21.81 -25.89
CA PRO A 25 7.07 21.13 -25.07
C PRO A 25 5.69 21.13 -25.77
N PHE A 26 4.93 20.05 -25.58
CA PHE A 26 3.51 19.99 -25.92
C PHE A 26 2.68 19.48 -24.73
N PHE A 27 1.40 19.83 -24.75
CA PHE A 27 0.40 19.36 -23.80
C PHE A 27 -0.86 18.95 -24.55
N ALA A 28 -1.45 17.82 -24.18
CA ALA A 28 -2.68 17.35 -24.78
C ALA A 28 -3.63 16.75 -23.75
N ILE A 29 -4.93 16.88 -24.02
CA ILE A 29 -5.98 16.16 -23.33
C ILE A 29 -6.59 15.21 -24.34
N ASN A 30 -6.70 13.94 -23.98
CA ASN A 30 -7.36 12.96 -24.82
C ASN A 30 -8.30 12.07 -24.01
N SER A 31 -9.21 11.42 -24.71
CA SER A 31 -10.04 10.37 -24.16
C SER A 31 -9.86 9.12 -24.99
N ARG A 32 -10.10 7.95 -24.38
CA ARG A 32 -10.06 6.66 -25.06
C ARG A 32 -11.43 6.02 -24.87
N ILE A 33 -12.12 5.81 -25.98
CA ILE A 33 -13.45 5.21 -26.04
C ILE A 33 -13.27 3.82 -26.62
N GLU A 34 -13.65 2.78 -25.89
CA GLU A 34 -13.61 1.42 -26.40
C GLU A 34 -14.71 1.22 -27.44
N LEU A 35 -14.34 0.76 -28.63
CA LEU A 35 -15.29 0.45 -29.69
C LEU A 35 -15.68 -1.04 -29.64
N ARG A 36 -14.68 -1.92 -29.65
CA ARG A 36 -14.88 -3.38 -29.59
C ARG A 36 -13.59 -4.08 -29.13
N GLY A 37 -13.61 -4.60 -27.90
CA GLY A 37 -12.50 -5.37 -27.32
C GLY A 37 -11.20 -4.55 -27.29
N ASN A 38 -10.25 -4.91 -28.15
CA ASN A 38 -8.94 -4.27 -28.21
C ASN A 38 -8.89 -3.03 -29.14
N LEU A 39 -10.01 -2.63 -29.74
CA LEU A 39 -10.09 -1.46 -30.63
C LEU A 39 -10.69 -0.25 -29.91
N TYR A 40 -10.05 0.90 -30.01
CA TYR A 40 -10.40 2.14 -29.35
C TYR A 40 -10.45 3.32 -30.32
N LEU A 41 -11.29 4.30 -30.01
CA LEU A 41 -11.29 5.62 -30.61
C LEU A 41 -10.70 6.63 -29.62
N LYS A 42 -9.78 7.48 -30.08
CA LYS A 42 -9.03 8.42 -29.26
C LYS A 42 -9.14 9.85 -29.82
N PRO A 43 -10.19 10.60 -29.45
CA PRO A 43 -10.24 12.03 -29.73
C PRO A 43 -9.30 12.79 -28.78
N SER A 44 -8.61 13.81 -29.31
CA SER A 44 -7.62 14.60 -28.59
C SER A 44 -7.66 16.08 -28.96
N VAL A 45 -7.34 16.93 -28.00
CA VAL A 45 -7.03 18.35 -28.22
C VAL A 45 -5.65 18.64 -27.63
N SER A 46 -4.79 19.32 -28.37
CA SER A 46 -3.43 19.63 -27.95
C SER A 46 -3.06 21.09 -28.19
N TYR A 47 -2.14 21.58 -27.37
CA TYR A 47 -1.42 22.81 -27.61
C TYR A 47 0.07 22.48 -27.70
N GLN A 48 0.71 22.99 -28.74
CA GLN A 48 2.13 22.80 -28.97
C GLN A 48 2.76 24.07 -29.53
N ARG A 49 4.04 24.25 -29.22
CA ARG A 49 4.89 25.17 -29.97
C ARG A 49 5.67 24.34 -30.98
N LYS A 50 5.88 24.87 -32.17
CA LYS A 50 6.78 24.32 -33.20
C LYS A 50 7.97 25.27 -33.32
N ARG A 51 9.18 24.73 -33.44
CA ARG A 51 10.40 25.51 -33.60
C ARG A 51 11.36 24.79 -34.53
N SER A 52 11.93 25.52 -35.48
CA SER A 52 12.98 25.01 -36.36
C SER A 52 14.09 26.03 -36.56
N LEU A 53 15.33 25.57 -36.71
CA LEU A 53 16.48 26.43 -36.98
C LEU A 53 16.60 26.75 -38.46
N ILE A 54 16.74 28.04 -38.78
CA ILE A 54 17.14 28.51 -40.12
C ILE A 54 18.67 28.49 -40.21
N ASN A 55 19.32 28.99 -39.17
CA ASN A 55 20.77 28.97 -38.97
C ASN A 55 21.07 28.95 -37.45
N SER A 56 22.33 29.14 -37.06
CA SER A 56 22.76 29.10 -35.65
C SER A 56 22.14 30.21 -34.78
N SER A 57 21.85 31.37 -35.36
CA SER A 57 21.32 32.55 -34.65
C SER A 57 19.82 32.78 -34.86
N THR A 58 19.21 32.14 -35.86
CA THR A 58 17.84 32.44 -36.29
C THR A 58 16.97 31.19 -36.25
N ASP A 59 15.84 31.29 -35.56
CA ASP A 59 14.83 30.24 -35.51
C ASP A 59 13.44 30.74 -35.92
N LEU A 60 12.67 29.84 -36.52
CA LEU A 60 11.27 30.04 -36.86
C LEU A 60 10.41 29.38 -35.79
N ARG A 61 9.44 30.12 -35.24
CA ARG A 61 8.50 29.63 -34.21
C ARG A 61 7.07 29.75 -34.66
N GLN A 62 6.25 28.79 -34.24
CA GLN A 62 4.82 28.78 -34.52
C GLN A 62 4.08 28.20 -33.31
N GLY A 63 3.02 28.87 -32.86
CA GLY A 63 2.08 28.32 -31.88
C GLY A 63 0.95 27.57 -32.58
N THR A 64 0.53 26.43 -32.05
CA THR A 64 -0.48 25.59 -32.69
C THR A 64 -1.44 25.02 -31.66
N VAL A 65 -2.74 25.10 -31.96
CA VAL A 65 -3.79 24.33 -31.28
C VAL A 65 -4.26 23.25 -32.25
N SER A 66 -4.30 22.01 -31.79
CA SER A 66 -4.60 20.86 -32.66
C SER A 66 -5.80 20.08 -32.14
N ALA A 67 -6.64 19.61 -33.06
CA ALA A 67 -7.69 18.65 -32.78
C ALA A 67 -7.40 17.36 -33.57
N GLY A 68 -7.45 16.22 -32.90
CA GLY A 68 -7.08 14.93 -33.48
C GLY A 68 -8.10 13.85 -33.20
N LEU A 69 -8.19 12.88 -34.12
CA LEU A 69 -8.99 11.67 -33.98
C LEU A 69 -8.16 10.48 -34.45
N GLN A 70 -7.87 9.56 -33.53
CA GLN A 70 -7.08 8.36 -33.80
C GLN A 70 -7.91 7.09 -33.54
N VAL A 71 -7.75 6.09 -34.40
CA VAL A 71 -8.16 4.72 -34.12
C VAL A 71 -6.95 3.99 -33.54
N GLN A 72 -7.14 3.28 -32.45
CA GLN A 72 -6.08 2.68 -31.65
C GLN A 72 -6.37 1.19 -31.43
N GLN A 73 -5.46 0.31 -31.83
CA GLN A 73 -5.52 -1.13 -31.64
C GLN A 73 -4.55 -1.55 -30.54
N LYS A 74 -5.06 -2.23 -29.51
CA LYS A 74 -4.26 -2.77 -28.41
C LYS A 74 -3.78 -4.18 -28.75
N VAL A 75 -2.51 -4.43 -28.48
CA VAL A 75 -1.86 -5.74 -28.52
C VAL A 75 -0.98 -5.82 -27.27
N ASP A 76 -1.40 -6.64 -26.31
CA ASP A 76 -0.78 -6.73 -24.98
C ASP A 76 -0.65 -5.37 -24.26
N ASP A 77 0.58 -4.94 -23.95
CA ASP A 77 0.88 -3.66 -23.33
C ASP A 77 1.18 -2.54 -24.33
N PHE A 78 1.06 -2.83 -25.64
CA PHE A 78 1.23 -1.86 -26.71
C PHE A 78 -0.11 -1.42 -27.30
N PHE A 79 -0.15 -0.18 -27.75
CA PHE A 79 -1.24 0.36 -28.53
C PHE A 79 -0.69 0.97 -29.82
N PHE A 80 -1.13 0.48 -30.96
CA PHE A 80 -0.81 1.06 -32.26
C PHE A 80 -1.93 1.98 -32.70
N GLN A 81 -1.61 3.18 -33.19
CA GLN A 81 -2.62 4.16 -33.56
C GLN A 81 -2.36 4.81 -34.91
N ILE A 82 -3.45 5.05 -35.63
CA ILE A 82 -3.48 5.79 -36.90
C ILE A 82 -4.67 6.75 -36.87
N GLY A 83 -4.51 7.95 -37.40
CA GLY A 83 -5.57 8.94 -37.35
C GLY A 83 -5.29 10.21 -38.13
N LEU A 84 -6.16 11.19 -37.94
CA LEU A 84 -6.05 12.52 -38.54
C LEU A 84 -5.88 13.57 -37.44
N GLN A 85 -5.11 14.62 -37.74
CA GLN A 85 -4.98 15.80 -36.89
C GLN A 85 -5.09 17.07 -37.72
N MET A 86 -5.90 18.01 -37.24
CA MET A 86 -6.03 19.35 -37.79
C MET A 86 -5.35 20.35 -36.86
N ASP A 87 -4.43 21.15 -37.39
CA ASP A 87 -3.68 22.15 -36.65
C ASP A 87 -4.17 23.55 -37.05
N LYS A 88 -4.57 24.35 -36.06
CA LYS A 88 -4.82 25.78 -36.22
C LYS A 88 -3.57 26.56 -35.79
N ASN A 89 -2.93 27.21 -36.74
CA ASN A 89 -1.66 27.92 -36.50
C ASN A 89 -1.88 29.38 -36.08
N GLN A 90 -1.32 29.80 -34.94
CA GLN A 90 -1.44 31.14 -34.34
C GLN A 90 -0.37 32.13 -34.83
N GLY A 91 -0.02 32.06 -36.12
CA GLY A 91 1.02 32.89 -36.74
C GLY A 91 2.45 32.37 -36.54
N ARG A 92 3.36 32.85 -37.40
CA ARG A 92 4.78 32.51 -37.44
C ARG A 92 5.64 33.71 -37.06
N THR A 93 6.67 33.45 -36.26
CA THR A 93 7.61 34.48 -35.82
C THR A 93 9.04 34.02 -36.07
N LEU A 94 9.79 34.85 -36.78
CA LEU A 94 11.23 34.74 -36.90
C LEU A 94 11.88 35.37 -35.68
N VAL A 95 12.78 34.61 -35.04
CA VAL A 95 13.50 35.03 -33.85
C VAL A 95 14.99 35.03 -34.16
N HIS A 96 15.58 36.22 -34.18
CA HIS A 96 17.02 36.40 -34.36
C HIS A 96 17.68 36.64 -33.00
N LYS A 97 18.66 35.80 -32.67
CA LYS A 97 19.51 35.89 -31.47
C LYS A 97 20.80 36.60 -31.84
N THR A 98 21.00 37.80 -31.32
CA THR A 98 22.30 38.45 -31.38
C THR A 98 23.16 38.00 -30.19
N GLU A 99 24.46 38.24 -30.24
CA GLU A 99 25.37 37.91 -29.12
C GLU A 99 25.10 38.77 -27.85
N GLY A 100 24.18 39.73 -27.94
CA GLY A 100 23.64 40.47 -26.79
C GLY A 100 22.26 39.97 -26.34
N LEU A 101 21.77 40.44 -25.19
CA LEU A 101 20.46 40.08 -24.62
C LEU A 101 19.23 40.51 -25.46
N GLN A 102 19.42 41.05 -26.67
CA GLN A 102 18.33 41.54 -27.51
C GLN A 102 17.81 40.46 -28.45
N THR A 103 16.51 40.22 -28.40
CA THR A 103 15.81 39.29 -29.30
C THR A 103 14.84 40.07 -30.17
N TYR A 104 14.99 39.97 -31.49
CA TYR A 104 14.09 40.61 -32.45
C TYR A 104 13.03 39.61 -32.91
N PHE A 105 11.78 40.05 -32.95
CA PHE A 105 10.63 39.27 -33.42
C PHE A 105 10.09 39.88 -34.71
N LEU A 106 10.22 39.16 -35.82
CA LEU A 106 9.63 39.56 -37.09
C LEU A 106 8.46 38.61 -37.39
N LYS A 107 7.28 39.17 -37.67
CA LYS A 107 6.13 38.38 -38.15
C LYS A 107 6.39 37.98 -39.59
N ASP A 108 6.31 36.70 -39.90
CA ASP A 108 6.62 36.10 -41.21
C ASP A 108 5.60 36.45 -42.31
N GLY A 109 4.63 37.34 -42.04
CA GLY A 109 3.57 37.73 -42.99
C GLY A 109 2.60 36.62 -43.40
N GLN A 110 2.94 35.35 -43.16
CA GLN A 110 2.06 34.21 -43.42
C GLN A 110 0.79 34.30 -42.57
N LYS A 111 -0.34 34.24 -43.28
CA LYS A 111 -1.68 34.23 -42.67
C LYS A 111 -1.86 32.96 -41.84
N GLU A 112 -2.70 33.07 -40.81
CA GLU A 112 -3.20 31.92 -40.08
C GLU A 112 -3.81 30.90 -41.08
N GLY A 113 -3.38 29.65 -40.95
CA GLY A 113 -3.76 28.57 -41.84
C GLY A 113 -4.04 27.30 -41.06
N ASP A 114 -4.79 26.42 -41.70
CA ASP A 114 -5.20 25.13 -41.15
C ASP A 114 -4.41 24.04 -41.86
N ASP A 115 -3.64 23.27 -41.10
CA ASP A 115 -2.84 22.16 -41.64
C ASP A 115 -3.52 20.82 -41.30
N LEU A 116 -3.63 19.92 -42.28
CA LEU A 116 -4.10 18.55 -42.06
C LEU A 116 -2.94 17.55 -42.07
N PHE A 117 -2.92 16.69 -41.07
CA PHE A 117 -1.91 15.64 -40.89
C PHE A 117 -2.54 14.26 -40.79
N ILE A 118 -1.81 13.27 -41.31
CA ILE A 118 -1.99 11.86 -40.94
C ILE A 118 -1.07 11.58 -39.77
N SER A 119 -1.61 11.06 -38.68
CA SER A 119 -0.85 10.64 -37.49
C SER A 119 -0.69 9.13 -37.45
N ILE A 120 0.51 8.65 -37.13
CA ILE A 120 0.84 7.25 -36.90
C ILE A 120 1.68 7.17 -35.62
N GLY A 121 1.34 6.29 -34.69
CA GLY A 121 2.07 6.21 -33.43
C GLY A 121 1.91 4.91 -32.67
N THR A 122 2.64 4.84 -31.56
CA THR A 122 2.60 3.74 -30.61
C THR A 122 2.57 4.26 -29.17
N GLU A 123 1.85 3.58 -28.29
CA GLU A 123 1.92 3.79 -26.85
C GLU A 123 2.29 2.49 -26.13
N TYR A 124 3.28 2.56 -25.24
CA TYR A 124 3.64 1.46 -24.34
C TYR A 124 3.11 1.72 -22.93
N LYS A 125 2.38 0.76 -22.37
CA LYS A 125 1.81 0.81 -21.03
C LYS A 125 2.89 0.46 -19.99
N ALA A 126 3.68 1.46 -19.60
CA ALA A 126 4.74 1.29 -18.61
C ALA A 126 4.20 0.95 -17.21
N THR A 127 3.06 1.53 -16.81
CA THR A 127 2.39 1.23 -15.53
C THR A 127 0.87 1.25 -15.68
N PRO A 128 0.09 0.90 -14.64
CA PRO A 128 -1.37 1.07 -14.67
C PRO A 128 -1.85 2.55 -14.84
N THR A 129 -0.97 3.53 -14.63
CA THR A 129 -1.29 4.96 -14.64
C THR A 129 -0.56 5.77 -15.71
N TYR A 130 0.57 5.29 -16.23
CA TYR A 130 1.41 6.01 -17.21
C TYR A 130 1.64 5.14 -18.44
N ASN A 131 1.46 5.75 -19.62
CA ASN A 131 1.97 5.22 -20.89
C ASN A 131 3.10 6.12 -21.42
N ILE A 132 3.99 5.55 -22.21
CA ILE A 132 4.99 6.28 -23.01
C ILE A 132 4.48 6.30 -24.45
N SER A 133 4.40 7.46 -25.09
CA SER A 133 3.89 7.63 -26.46
C SER A 133 4.98 8.10 -27.41
N ILE A 134 4.95 7.57 -28.63
CA ILE A 134 5.76 8.02 -29.77
C ILE A 134 4.82 8.20 -30.96
N ASP A 135 4.76 9.41 -31.52
CA ASP A 135 3.82 9.79 -32.56
C ASP A 135 4.53 10.53 -33.71
N ALA A 136 4.23 10.16 -34.95
CA ALA A 136 4.69 10.84 -36.16
C ALA A 136 3.49 11.45 -36.90
N TYR A 137 3.67 12.67 -37.40
CA TYR A 137 2.65 13.45 -38.10
C TYR A 137 3.15 13.79 -39.50
N LEU A 138 2.53 13.16 -40.49
CA LEU A 138 2.86 13.30 -41.90
C LEU A 138 1.93 14.35 -42.53
N PRO A 139 2.45 15.29 -43.34
CA PRO A 139 1.63 16.27 -44.03
C PRO A 139 0.68 15.57 -45.02
N ALA A 140 -0.60 15.97 -45.04
CA ALA A 140 -1.58 15.44 -45.99
C ALA A 140 -2.02 16.50 -47.02
N GLN A 141 -2.57 17.63 -46.57
CA GLN A 141 -3.01 18.73 -47.43
C GLN A 141 -2.73 20.07 -46.77
N GLY A 142 -2.14 21.01 -47.52
CA GLY A 142 -1.83 22.37 -47.04
C GLY A 142 -0.72 22.45 -45.99
N SER A 143 -0.26 21.32 -45.48
CA SER A 143 0.72 21.28 -44.40
C SER A 143 2.14 21.51 -44.90
N HIS A 144 2.74 22.57 -44.37
CA HIS A 144 4.13 22.95 -44.57
C HIS A 144 5.03 22.48 -43.41
N SER A 145 4.65 21.40 -42.73
CA SER A 145 5.45 20.86 -41.64
C SER A 145 5.33 19.34 -41.51
N SER A 146 6.31 18.75 -40.86
CA SER A 146 6.22 17.38 -40.35
C SER A 146 6.69 17.39 -38.91
N SER A 147 6.07 16.58 -38.05
CA SER A 147 6.45 16.54 -36.65
C SER A 147 6.53 15.14 -36.09
N PHE A 148 7.41 14.98 -35.11
CA PHE A 148 7.58 13.77 -34.32
C PHE A 148 7.46 14.13 -32.85
N GLN A 149 6.72 13.36 -32.07
CA GLN A 149 6.46 13.60 -30.66
C GLN A 149 6.86 12.38 -29.83
N ILE A 150 7.47 12.65 -28.68
CA ILE A 150 7.69 11.67 -27.60
C ILE A 150 7.08 12.24 -26.33
N GLY A 151 6.29 11.45 -25.61
CA GLY A 151 5.61 11.94 -24.41
C GLY A 151 5.22 10.87 -23.40
N ILE A 152 4.71 11.34 -22.27
CA ILE A 152 4.10 10.53 -21.22
C ILE A 152 2.61 10.84 -21.22
N VAL A 153 1.78 9.79 -21.23
CA VAL A 153 0.32 9.86 -21.16
C VAL A 153 -0.11 9.39 -19.77
N TYR A 154 -0.58 10.32 -18.94
CA TYR A 154 -1.11 10.05 -17.62
C TYR A 154 -2.61 9.81 -17.64
N LYS A 155 -3.06 8.69 -17.08
CA LYS A 155 -4.48 8.38 -16.90
C LYS A 155 -5.03 9.13 -15.70
N ILE A 156 -5.88 10.13 -15.94
CA ILE A 156 -6.68 10.73 -14.87
C ILE A 156 -7.78 9.74 -14.50
N ASN A 157 -7.66 9.17 -13.32
CA ASN A 157 -8.75 8.44 -12.68
C ASN A 157 -9.75 9.45 -12.12
N ILE A 158 -10.54 10.07 -13.01
CA ILE A 158 -11.72 10.82 -12.59
C ILE A 158 -12.65 9.78 -11.98
N ARG A 159 -12.74 9.78 -10.65
CA ARG A 159 -13.68 8.95 -9.89
C ARG A 159 -15.08 9.38 -10.29
N LYS A 160 -15.59 8.86 -11.41
CA LYS A 160 -17.02 8.89 -11.70
C LYS A 160 -17.70 8.23 -10.51
N GLY A 161 -18.68 8.92 -9.96
CA GLY A 161 -19.43 8.49 -8.79
C GLY A 161 -20.28 7.26 -9.06
N ASP A 162 -19.66 6.11 -9.34
CA ASP A 162 -20.30 4.80 -9.29
C ASP A 162 -20.52 4.43 -7.82
N ARG A 163 -21.57 5.01 -7.23
CA ARG A 163 -22.03 4.69 -5.88
C ARG A 163 -22.79 3.36 -5.82
N ASN A 164 -23.20 2.77 -6.95
CA ASN A 164 -24.15 1.64 -6.94
C ASN A 164 -23.60 0.26 -7.35
N LYS A 165 -22.31 0.11 -7.68
CA LYS A 165 -21.70 -1.21 -7.98
C LYS A 165 -20.29 -1.38 -7.45
N ARG A 166 -19.97 -0.79 -6.30
CA ARG A 166 -18.78 -1.21 -5.56
C ARG A 166 -19.13 -2.49 -4.80
N SER A 167 -18.48 -3.59 -5.17
CA SER A 167 -18.13 -4.62 -4.19
C SER A 167 -17.69 -3.87 -2.93
N ILE A 168 -18.25 -4.24 -1.77
CA ILE A 168 -17.93 -3.62 -0.48
C ILE A 168 -16.41 -3.41 -0.45
N SER A 169 -15.94 -2.16 -0.37
CA SER A 169 -14.51 -1.91 -0.54
C SER A 169 -13.75 -2.78 0.46
N GLU A 170 -12.59 -3.32 0.08
CA GLU A 170 -11.81 -4.23 0.94
C GLU A 170 -11.65 -3.68 2.36
N ARG A 171 -11.50 -2.35 2.49
CA ARG A 171 -11.52 -1.66 3.78
C ARG A 171 -12.81 -1.90 4.58
N LYS A 172 -13.98 -1.77 3.97
CA LYS A 172 -15.27 -2.03 4.61
C LYS A 172 -15.46 -3.52 4.90
N ASN A 173 -14.97 -4.42 4.04
CA ASN A 173 -14.93 -5.86 4.33
C ASN A 173 -14.06 -6.18 5.55
N ARG A 174 -12.85 -5.61 5.65
CA ARG A 174 -11.99 -5.75 6.82
C ARG A 174 -12.63 -5.21 8.09
N ILE A 175 -13.27 -4.03 8.02
CA ILE A 175 -14.00 -3.46 9.16
C ILE A 175 -15.12 -4.40 9.61
N ASN A 176 -15.93 -4.90 8.66
CA ASN A 176 -17.02 -5.83 8.97
C ASN A 176 -16.50 -7.15 9.55
N HIS A 177 -15.40 -7.67 9.00
CA HIS A 177 -14.74 -8.88 9.49
C HIS A 177 -14.21 -8.70 10.92
N SER A 178 -13.48 -7.62 11.20
CA SER A 178 -13.01 -7.32 12.56
C SER A 178 -14.15 -7.12 13.56
N LYS A 179 -15.27 -6.48 13.14
CA LYS A 179 -16.47 -6.37 13.99
C LYS A 179 -17.09 -7.73 14.31
N LYS A 180 -17.15 -8.62 13.32
CA LYS A 180 -17.62 -9.99 13.51
C LYS A 180 -16.72 -10.72 14.52
N GLN A 181 -15.40 -10.65 14.35
CA GLN A 181 -14.43 -11.26 15.27
C GLN A 181 -14.52 -10.72 16.70
N ILE A 182 -14.74 -9.41 16.87
CA ILE A 182 -14.96 -8.79 18.20
C ILE A 182 -16.19 -9.40 18.88
N ARG A 183 -17.29 -9.59 18.15
CA ARG A 183 -18.51 -10.21 18.70
C ARG A 183 -18.31 -11.69 19.00
N GLU A 184 -17.68 -12.44 18.08
CA GLU A 184 -17.36 -13.85 18.27
C GLU A 184 -16.45 -14.07 19.48
N LEU A 185 -15.47 -13.18 19.70
CA LEU A 185 -14.62 -13.23 20.89
C LEU A 185 -15.44 -12.94 22.15
N ASN A 186 -16.34 -11.96 22.13
CA ASN A 186 -17.15 -11.63 23.31
C ASN A 186 -18.10 -12.76 23.73
N SER A 187 -18.67 -13.49 22.78
CA SER A 187 -19.55 -14.62 23.05
C SER A 187 -18.82 -15.97 23.13
N GLY A 188 -17.50 -15.98 22.90
CA GLY A 188 -16.67 -17.19 22.86
C GLY A 188 -15.77 -17.33 24.07
N THR A 189 -14.73 -18.14 23.91
CA THR A 189 -13.72 -18.39 24.93
C THR A 189 -12.32 -18.00 24.46
N LEU A 190 -11.62 -17.24 25.29
CA LEU A 190 -10.24 -16.83 25.10
C LEU A 190 -9.29 -17.81 25.80
N LEU A 191 -8.50 -18.53 25.02
CA LEU A 191 -7.51 -19.48 25.52
C LEU A 191 -6.17 -18.76 25.73
N CYS A 192 -5.79 -18.55 26.99
CA CYS A 192 -4.52 -17.95 27.36
C CYS A 192 -3.39 -19.01 27.35
N ARG A 193 -2.51 -18.90 26.35
CA ARG A 193 -1.36 -19.76 26.17
C ARG A 193 -0.23 -19.33 27.11
N LEU A 194 0.10 -20.18 28.07
CA LEU A 194 1.20 -19.99 29.02
C LEU A 194 2.49 -20.60 28.46
N TYR A 195 3.56 -19.82 28.40
CA TYR A 195 4.83 -20.28 27.83
C TYR A 195 5.49 -21.33 28.73
N THR A 196 6.14 -22.32 28.11
CA THR A 196 6.92 -23.39 28.78
C THR A 196 8.30 -23.51 28.17
N SER A 197 9.34 -23.62 28.99
CA SER A 197 10.74 -23.72 28.57
C SER A 197 11.26 -25.16 28.70
N ILE A 198 10.38 -26.16 28.55
CA ILE A 198 10.70 -27.59 28.76
C ILE A 198 11.98 -27.99 28.02
N PRO A 199 12.17 -27.70 26.72
CA PRO A 199 13.39 -28.11 26.02
C PRO A 199 14.68 -27.50 26.61
N LYS A 200 14.59 -26.25 27.08
CA LYS A 200 15.73 -25.55 27.71
C LYS A 200 16.04 -26.15 29.08
N ILE A 201 15.01 -26.39 29.90
CA ILE A 201 15.14 -26.97 31.24
C ILE A 201 15.71 -28.40 31.14
N GLU A 202 15.19 -29.21 30.23
CA GLU A 202 15.70 -30.57 30.00
C GLU A 202 17.13 -30.58 29.49
N ALA A 203 17.49 -29.67 28.58
CA ALA A 203 18.86 -29.54 28.10
C ALA A 203 19.83 -29.17 29.23
N MET A 204 19.46 -28.23 30.10
CA MET A 204 20.24 -27.84 31.28
C MET A 204 20.41 -29.02 32.25
N LYS A 205 19.32 -29.75 32.55
CA LYS A 205 19.36 -30.94 33.40
C LYS A 205 20.29 -32.02 32.83
N LYS A 206 20.26 -32.24 31.50
CA LYS A 206 21.12 -33.22 30.81
C LYS A 206 22.61 -32.89 30.90
N VAL A 207 22.99 -31.62 30.96
CA VAL A 207 24.39 -31.18 31.10
C VAL A 207 24.82 -30.96 32.56
N GLY A 208 23.99 -31.36 33.54
CA GLY A 208 24.30 -31.26 34.97
C GLY A 208 24.04 -29.89 35.61
N MET A 209 23.45 -28.94 34.87
CA MET A 209 23.09 -27.60 35.36
C MET A 209 21.74 -27.63 36.08
N ILE A 210 21.68 -28.34 37.22
CA ILE A 210 20.43 -28.60 37.95
C ILE A 210 19.87 -27.33 38.61
N GLU A 211 20.74 -26.50 39.20
CA GLU A 211 20.33 -25.28 39.91
C GLU A 211 19.78 -24.22 38.95
N GLU A 212 20.46 -23.99 37.82
CA GLU A 212 20.01 -23.06 36.80
C GLU A 212 18.72 -23.52 36.12
N ALA A 213 18.55 -24.83 35.94
CA ALA A 213 17.30 -25.39 35.45
C ALA A 213 16.14 -25.11 36.42
N ALA A 214 16.37 -25.26 37.73
CA ALA A 214 15.37 -24.96 38.76
C ALA A 214 15.04 -23.46 38.84
N GLU A 215 16.04 -22.58 38.66
CA GLU A 215 15.80 -21.13 38.61
C GLU A 215 14.95 -20.72 37.40
N VAL A 216 15.22 -21.30 36.22
CA VAL A 216 14.43 -21.06 35.01
C VAL A 216 13.00 -21.55 35.20
N GLU A 217 12.82 -22.73 35.81
CA GLU A 217 11.52 -23.32 36.13
C GLU A 217 10.71 -22.44 37.09
N GLU A 218 11.31 -21.98 38.20
CA GLU A 218 10.63 -21.12 39.16
C GLU A 218 10.30 -19.73 38.59
N THR A 219 11.21 -19.16 37.79
CA THR A 219 10.97 -17.88 37.09
C THR A 219 9.77 -18.00 36.15
N GLN A 220 9.69 -19.09 35.40
CA GLN A 220 8.58 -19.38 34.51
C GLN A 220 7.27 -19.61 35.26
N ARG A 221 7.32 -20.33 36.39
CA ARG A 221 6.15 -20.55 37.25
C ARG A 221 5.60 -19.23 37.78
N LYS A 222 6.47 -18.36 38.32
CA LYS A 222 6.09 -17.01 38.79
C LYS A 222 5.48 -16.16 37.67
N LEU A 223 6.07 -16.21 36.48
CA LEU A 223 5.55 -15.49 35.30
C LEU A 223 4.14 -15.97 34.95
N ASN A 224 3.95 -17.29 34.84
CA ASN A 224 2.67 -17.89 34.46
C ASN A 224 1.57 -17.64 35.50
N LEU A 225 1.88 -17.76 36.80
CA LEU A 225 0.95 -17.38 37.88
C LEU A 225 0.59 -15.89 37.81
N GLY A 226 1.57 -15.03 37.52
CA GLY A 226 1.32 -13.60 37.31
C GLY A 226 0.33 -13.33 36.18
N ILE A 227 0.44 -14.06 35.06
CA ILE A 227 -0.51 -13.97 33.95
C ILE A 227 -1.90 -14.43 34.38
N ILE A 228 -2.03 -15.62 34.98
CA ILE A 228 -3.33 -16.16 35.41
C ILE A 228 -4.03 -15.18 36.34
N ASN A 229 -3.35 -14.77 37.41
CA ASN A 229 -3.90 -13.86 38.41
C ASN A 229 -4.37 -12.55 37.78
N SER A 230 -3.59 -11.98 36.86
CA SER A 230 -3.98 -10.75 36.18
C SER A 230 -5.17 -10.90 35.25
N PHE A 231 -5.29 -12.03 34.54
CA PHE A 231 -6.47 -12.33 33.73
C PHE A 231 -7.72 -12.57 34.58
N ARG A 232 -7.64 -13.43 35.60
CA ARG A 232 -8.75 -13.68 36.53
C ARG A 232 -9.25 -12.40 37.19
N LYS A 233 -8.33 -11.48 37.55
CA LYS A 233 -8.65 -10.22 38.22
C LYS A 233 -9.19 -9.13 37.28
N ASN A 234 -8.65 -8.99 36.07
CA ASN A 234 -8.86 -7.79 35.24
C ASN A 234 -9.58 -8.04 33.90
N TYR A 235 -9.69 -9.29 33.45
CA TYR A 235 -10.30 -9.64 32.17
C TYR A 235 -11.75 -10.08 32.36
N THR A 236 -12.69 -9.36 31.76
CA THR A 236 -14.14 -9.60 31.89
C THR A 236 -14.85 -9.62 30.53
N TYR A 237 -14.10 -9.56 29.43
CA TYR A 237 -14.66 -9.42 28.10
C TYR A 237 -15.25 -10.71 27.53
N SER A 238 -14.70 -11.86 27.89
CA SER A 238 -15.16 -13.21 27.51
C SER A 238 -14.72 -14.23 28.56
N LYS A 239 -15.14 -15.50 28.42
CA LYS A 239 -14.60 -16.59 29.24
C LYS A 239 -13.11 -16.75 28.94
N VAL A 240 -12.29 -16.99 29.95
CA VAL A 240 -10.84 -17.20 29.79
C VAL A 240 -10.41 -18.48 30.45
N GLU A 241 -9.70 -19.32 29.70
CA GLU A 241 -9.09 -20.56 30.20
C GLU A 241 -7.62 -20.63 29.83
N PHE A 242 -6.83 -21.35 30.61
CA PHE A 242 -5.38 -21.37 30.50
C PHE A 242 -4.89 -22.73 30.06
N PHE A 243 -3.87 -22.77 29.21
CA PHE A 243 -3.23 -24.01 28.78
C PHE A 243 -1.73 -23.76 28.52
N TYR A 244 -0.93 -24.81 28.58
CA TYR A 244 0.49 -24.69 28.31
C TYR A 244 0.82 -24.66 26.82
N SER A 245 1.92 -23.98 26.49
CA SER A 245 2.34 -23.78 25.11
C SER A 245 2.70 -25.05 24.34
N TYR A 246 2.96 -26.16 25.03
CA TYR A 246 3.17 -27.48 24.42
C TYR A 246 1.88 -28.16 23.96
N ASN A 247 0.70 -27.77 24.50
CA ASN A 247 -0.60 -28.26 24.02
C ASN A 247 -1.15 -27.47 22.82
N SER A 248 -0.33 -26.60 22.20
CA SER A 248 -0.77 -25.79 21.05
C SER A 248 -1.28 -26.64 19.87
N GLU A 249 -0.72 -27.82 19.64
CA GLU A 249 -1.19 -28.70 18.55
C GLU A 249 -2.60 -29.22 18.84
N SER A 250 -2.83 -29.73 20.06
CA SER A 250 -4.15 -30.18 20.52
C SER A 250 -5.21 -29.07 20.38
N VAL A 251 -4.86 -27.82 20.72
CA VAL A 251 -5.75 -26.66 20.53
C VAL A 251 -6.06 -26.41 19.04
N ARG A 252 -5.09 -26.53 18.12
CA ARG A 252 -5.35 -26.37 16.67
C ARG A 252 -6.28 -27.46 16.15
N ASN A 253 -6.11 -28.68 16.66
CA ASN A 253 -6.88 -29.86 16.25
C ASN A 253 -8.26 -29.94 16.93
N GLY A 254 -8.54 -29.08 17.92
CA GLY A 254 -9.80 -29.10 18.68
C GLY A 254 -9.84 -30.21 19.75
N GLU A 255 -8.70 -30.81 20.08
CA GLU A 255 -8.54 -31.80 21.14
C GLU A 255 -8.39 -31.09 22.50
N LEU A 256 -9.52 -30.65 23.07
CA LEU A 256 -9.54 -29.79 24.26
C LEU A 256 -9.69 -30.55 25.59
N SER A 257 -9.67 -31.87 25.58
CA SER A 257 -9.79 -32.69 26.79
C SER A 257 -8.50 -32.70 27.61
N ASN A 258 -8.57 -32.42 28.91
CA ASN A 258 -7.46 -32.54 29.87
C ASN A 258 -6.21 -31.70 29.55
N ILE A 259 -6.39 -30.51 28.97
CA ILE A 259 -5.27 -29.59 28.67
C ILE A 259 -5.35 -28.25 29.44
N PHE A 260 -6.48 -27.99 30.12
CA PHE A 260 -6.71 -26.74 30.81
C PHE A 260 -6.19 -26.74 32.23
N LEU A 261 -5.81 -25.56 32.69
CA LEU A 261 -5.13 -25.37 33.96
C LEU A 261 -6.02 -24.63 34.97
N ASP A 262 -5.90 -25.03 36.23
CA ASP A 262 -6.41 -24.29 37.37
C ASP A 262 -5.55 -23.06 37.69
N ASP A 263 -5.93 -22.32 38.73
CA ASP A 263 -5.20 -21.14 39.18
C ASP A 263 -3.83 -21.46 39.83
N SER A 264 -3.55 -22.74 40.09
CA SER A 264 -2.31 -23.26 40.64
C SER A 264 -1.38 -23.91 39.59
N LEU A 265 -1.72 -23.78 38.30
CA LEU A 265 -1.01 -24.36 37.15
C LEU A 265 -1.10 -25.90 37.05
N ASN A 266 -2.07 -26.54 37.72
CA ASN A 266 -2.32 -27.97 37.57
C ASN A 266 -3.39 -28.21 36.51
N VAL A 267 -3.31 -29.35 35.82
CA VAL A 267 -4.35 -29.74 34.87
C VAL A 267 -5.65 -30.01 35.61
N ASP A 268 -6.72 -29.35 35.21
CA ASP A 268 -8.06 -29.53 35.76
C ASP A 268 -8.99 -30.13 34.70
N SER A 269 -9.30 -31.41 34.89
CA SER A 269 -10.18 -32.17 34.00
C SER A 269 -11.65 -31.75 34.10
N SER A 270 -12.03 -30.96 35.10
CA SER A 270 -13.39 -30.42 35.24
C SER A 270 -13.67 -29.26 34.29
N ILE A 271 -12.63 -28.62 33.74
CA ILE A 271 -12.76 -27.53 32.77
C ILE A 271 -13.10 -28.13 31.40
N ILE A 272 -14.36 -28.00 31.02
CA ILE A 272 -14.88 -28.43 29.72
C ILE A 272 -15.21 -27.20 28.88
N ILE A 273 -14.73 -27.20 27.64
CA ILE A 273 -15.06 -26.20 26.63
C ILE A 273 -15.84 -26.90 25.52
N GLU A 274 -17.04 -26.41 25.23
CA GLU A 274 -17.87 -26.96 24.17
C GLU A 274 -17.25 -26.70 22.79
N THR A 275 -17.20 -27.71 21.93
CA THR A 275 -16.63 -27.61 20.59
C THR A 275 -17.40 -26.63 19.67
N SER A 276 -18.64 -26.29 20.03
CA SER A 276 -19.47 -25.29 19.36
C SER A 276 -19.03 -23.84 19.61
N GLU A 277 -18.27 -23.58 20.67
CA GLU A 277 -17.84 -22.23 21.02
C GLU A 277 -16.76 -21.69 20.05
N LYS A 278 -16.77 -20.38 19.84
CA LYS A 278 -15.69 -19.72 19.07
C LYS A 278 -14.46 -19.56 19.97
N LEU A 279 -13.32 -20.06 19.48
CA LEU A 279 -12.08 -20.08 20.23
C LEU A 279 -11.08 -19.07 19.64
N PHE A 280 -10.55 -18.25 20.53
CA PHE A 280 -9.42 -17.36 20.24
C PHE A 280 -8.28 -17.71 21.19
N THR A 281 -7.05 -17.41 20.80
CA THR A 281 -5.89 -17.62 21.66
C THR A 281 -5.27 -16.28 22.02
N VAL A 282 -4.74 -16.14 23.23
CA VAL A 282 -3.88 -15.01 23.62
C VAL A 282 -2.57 -15.54 24.18
N GLY A 283 -1.45 -14.93 23.79
CA GLY A 283 -0.15 -15.28 24.35
C GLY A 283 0.68 -14.05 24.70
N TYR A 284 1.48 -14.16 25.75
CA TYR A 284 2.52 -13.19 26.07
C TYR A 284 3.75 -13.48 25.20
N GLN A 285 4.01 -12.62 24.21
CA GLN A 285 5.05 -12.85 23.21
C GLN A 285 5.87 -11.58 22.98
N LYS A 286 7.12 -11.76 22.58
CA LYS A 286 7.97 -10.69 22.08
C LYS A 286 7.60 -10.42 20.63
N ILE A 287 7.17 -9.19 20.34
CA ILE A 287 6.92 -8.72 18.98
C ILE A 287 8.20 -8.04 18.50
N ASP A 288 8.84 -8.62 17.49
CA ASP A 288 10.00 -8.04 16.82
C ASP A 288 9.55 -7.07 15.73
N GLN A 289 10.39 -6.10 15.36
CA GLN A 289 10.07 -5.12 14.31
C GLN A 289 9.74 -5.79 12.98
N ASP A 290 10.35 -6.93 12.69
CA ASP A 290 10.07 -7.73 11.49
C ASP A 290 8.67 -8.37 11.53
N SER A 291 8.12 -8.65 12.71
CA SER A 291 6.71 -9.05 12.86
C SER A 291 5.72 -7.88 12.85
N ILE A 292 6.23 -6.63 12.84
CA ILE A 292 5.47 -5.40 12.55
C ILE A 292 5.52 -5.09 11.04
N GLN A 293 6.29 -5.85 10.23
CA GLN A 293 6.21 -5.78 8.78
C GLN A 293 4.74 -5.94 8.39
N ILE A 294 4.20 -4.85 7.83
CA ILE A 294 2.86 -4.84 7.31
C ILE A 294 2.91 -5.78 6.11
N PHE A 295 2.40 -7.01 6.26
CA PHE A 295 1.96 -7.75 5.09
C PHE A 295 0.91 -6.85 4.42
N ASP A 296 1.24 -6.31 3.25
CA ASP A 296 0.28 -5.56 2.46
C ASP A 296 -0.82 -6.54 2.05
N GLN A 297 -1.89 -6.58 2.84
CA GLN A 297 -2.99 -7.55 2.75
C GLN A 297 -3.78 -7.45 1.42
N ASN A 298 -3.42 -6.51 0.53
CA ASN A 298 -3.98 -6.40 -0.82
C ASN A 298 -3.61 -7.58 -1.74
N THR A 299 -2.98 -8.65 -1.25
CA THR A 299 -2.65 -9.85 -2.03
C THR A 299 -3.59 -11.04 -1.80
N TYR A 300 -4.60 -10.93 -0.93
CA TYR A 300 -5.57 -12.02 -0.65
C TYR A 300 -6.52 -12.37 -1.82
N GLY A 301 -6.35 -11.80 -3.01
CA GLY A 301 -7.14 -12.13 -4.20
C GLY A 301 -6.34 -12.66 -5.41
N ASP A 302 -5.01 -12.56 -5.41
CA ASP A 302 -4.20 -12.67 -6.64
C ASP A 302 -3.27 -13.89 -6.70
N GLY A 303 -3.32 -14.80 -5.72
CA GLY A 303 -2.47 -16.01 -5.68
C GLY A 303 -0.96 -15.72 -5.58
N LYS A 304 -0.57 -14.49 -5.25
CA LYS A 304 0.85 -14.09 -5.10
C LYS A 304 1.24 -14.07 -3.62
N PRO A 305 2.46 -14.53 -3.28
CA PRO A 305 2.96 -14.44 -1.92
C PRO A 305 3.09 -12.96 -1.51
N PRO A 306 2.79 -12.63 -0.25
CA PRO A 306 2.86 -11.25 0.22
C PRO A 306 4.30 -10.73 0.13
N ARG A 307 4.47 -9.50 -0.38
CA ARG A 307 5.79 -8.85 -0.46
C ARG A 307 6.09 -8.18 0.88
N ALA A 308 7.19 -8.55 1.51
CA ALA A 308 7.72 -7.87 2.68
C ALA A 308 8.38 -6.55 2.26
N THR A 309 7.84 -5.41 2.73
CA THR A 309 8.46 -4.10 2.53
C THR A 309 9.30 -3.76 3.76
N TYR A 310 10.62 -3.73 3.60
CA TYR A 310 11.57 -3.46 4.68
C TYR A 310 11.66 -1.95 4.95
N TYR A 311 11.40 -1.54 6.19
CA TYR A 311 11.76 -0.21 6.69
C TYR A 311 12.90 -0.37 7.69
N GLY A 312 14.13 -0.08 7.25
CA GLY A 312 15.32 -0.05 8.10
C GLY A 312 15.21 1.03 9.16
N GLY A 313 14.72 0.65 10.34
CA GLY A 313 14.61 1.50 11.53
C GLY A 313 15.24 0.83 12.75
N PRO A 314 15.38 1.52 13.89
CA PRO A 314 15.94 0.96 15.12
C PRO A 314 15.15 -0.27 15.59
N ASP A 315 15.84 -1.33 16.03
CA ASP A 315 15.29 -2.60 16.54
C ASP A 315 14.39 -2.38 17.78
N PHE A 316 13.12 -2.03 17.55
CA PHE A 316 12.12 -1.80 18.59
C PHE A 316 11.29 -3.07 18.84
N SER A 317 11.89 -4.07 19.46
CA SER A 317 11.12 -5.21 19.97
C SER A 317 10.47 -4.89 21.32
N PHE A 318 9.27 -5.41 21.56
CA PHE A 318 8.57 -5.25 22.85
C PHE A 318 7.68 -6.45 23.14
N ASN A 319 7.46 -6.74 24.43
CA ASN A 319 6.54 -7.78 24.83
C ASN A 319 5.09 -7.29 24.78
N ALA A 320 4.16 -8.16 24.39
CA ALA A 320 2.75 -7.86 24.31
C ALA A 320 1.90 -9.11 24.51
N PHE A 321 0.68 -8.92 24.97
CA PHE A 321 -0.38 -9.90 24.79
C PHE A 321 -0.93 -9.78 23.37
N VAL A 322 -0.92 -10.88 22.62
CA VAL A 322 -1.36 -10.94 21.22
C VAL A 322 -2.52 -11.91 21.09
N ILE A 323 -3.65 -11.47 20.52
CA ILE A 323 -4.80 -12.32 20.18
C ILE A 323 -4.62 -12.89 18.77
N MET A 324 -4.90 -14.18 18.65
CA MET A 324 -4.90 -14.92 17.40
C MET A 324 -6.17 -15.77 17.31
N THR A 325 -6.43 -16.33 16.12
CA THR A 325 -7.43 -17.39 15.95
C THR A 325 -6.98 -18.68 16.65
N GLN A 326 -7.86 -19.68 16.71
CA GLN A 326 -7.53 -21.04 17.15
C GLN A 326 -6.34 -21.64 16.37
N GLN A 327 -6.19 -21.28 15.09
CA GLN A 327 -5.10 -21.72 14.22
C GLN A 327 -3.81 -20.88 14.41
N PHE A 328 -3.73 -20.06 15.47
CA PHE A 328 -2.61 -19.16 15.75
C PHE A 328 -2.33 -18.16 14.62
N GLN A 329 -3.35 -17.82 13.82
CA GLN A 329 -3.26 -16.78 12.80
C GLN A 329 -3.59 -15.43 13.41
N GLN A 330 -2.80 -14.42 13.08
CA GLN A 330 -2.99 -13.05 13.54
C GLN A 330 -4.30 -12.46 12.98
N LEU A 331 -5.06 -11.77 13.82
CA LEU A 331 -6.31 -11.12 13.42
C LEU A 331 -6.06 -9.86 12.57
N ASP A 332 -6.89 -9.64 11.56
CA ASP A 332 -6.78 -8.50 10.64
C ASP A 332 -7.10 -7.16 11.31
N ARG A 333 -6.41 -6.10 10.87
CA ARG A 333 -6.77 -4.72 11.24
C ARG A 333 -8.16 -4.38 10.67
N PRO A 334 -9.00 -3.61 11.40
CA PRO A 334 -8.70 -2.78 12.57
C PRO A 334 -8.77 -3.48 13.94
N PHE A 335 -8.85 -4.82 14.03
CA PHE A 335 -8.95 -5.50 15.32
C PHE A 335 -7.79 -5.11 16.26
N PRO A 336 -8.07 -4.80 17.54
CA PRO A 336 -7.04 -4.43 18.52
C PRO A 336 -6.22 -5.64 18.99
N TYR A 337 -5.54 -6.35 18.09
CA TYR A 337 -4.97 -7.69 18.33
C TYR A 337 -3.82 -7.74 19.32
N TYR A 338 -3.27 -6.61 19.77
CA TYR A 338 -2.25 -6.61 20.81
C TYR A 338 -2.37 -5.45 21.80
N THR A 339 -1.89 -5.71 23.01
CA THR A 339 -1.63 -4.70 24.04
C THR A 339 -0.21 -4.85 24.53
N ARG A 340 0.56 -3.75 24.44
CA ARG A 340 1.93 -3.70 24.95
C ARG A 340 1.95 -3.98 26.44
N ALA A 341 2.82 -4.89 26.82
CA ALA A 341 3.15 -5.21 28.19
C ALA A 341 4.59 -4.70 28.35
N PHE A 342 4.72 -3.45 28.81
CA PHE A 342 5.98 -2.71 28.78
C PHE A 342 7.09 -3.46 29.54
N ALA A 343 8.03 -4.03 28.79
CA ALA A 343 9.39 -4.27 29.23
C ALA A 343 10.29 -3.57 28.19
N PRO A 344 11.20 -2.67 28.60
CA PRO A 344 12.10 -2.05 27.65
C PRO A 344 13.08 -3.11 27.13
N SER A 345 12.91 -3.53 25.87
CA SER A 345 13.98 -4.17 25.09
C SER A 345 14.67 -3.09 24.27
N PHE A 346 15.11 -2.01 24.92
CA PHE A 346 16.17 -1.20 24.33
C PHE A 346 17.47 -1.95 24.59
N LYS A 347 18.07 -2.55 23.57
CA LYS A 347 19.50 -2.90 23.63
C LYS A 347 20.21 -1.62 24.05
N GLN A 348 20.84 -1.63 25.22
CA GLN A 348 21.45 -0.45 25.82
C GLN A 348 22.62 0.01 24.95
N HIS A 349 22.37 0.78 23.90
CA HIS A 349 23.44 1.48 23.21
C HIS A 349 23.90 2.60 24.14
N LYS A 350 25.14 2.52 24.65
CA LYS A 350 25.71 3.46 25.63
C LYS A 350 25.54 4.93 25.23
N THR A 351 25.48 5.22 23.93
CA THR A 351 25.37 6.56 23.34
C THR A 351 23.97 7.17 23.35
N MET A 352 22.88 6.40 23.54
CA MET A 352 21.51 6.93 23.53
C MET A 352 20.93 7.28 24.92
N ARG A 353 21.67 7.02 26.00
CA ARG A 353 21.20 7.26 27.38
C ARG A 353 20.91 8.73 27.69
N VAL A 354 21.60 9.67 27.03
CA VAL A 354 21.43 11.12 27.28
C VAL A 354 20.13 11.68 26.66
N LEU A 355 19.65 11.11 25.55
CA LEU A 355 18.44 11.57 24.85
C LEU A 355 17.13 10.97 25.41
N LEU A 356 17.20 9.94 26.25
CA LEU A 356 16.04 9.21 26.77
C LEU A 356 15.77 9.46 28.27
N PHE A 357 16.43 10.47 28.85
CA PHE A 357 16.43 10.74 30.30
C PHE A 357 15.03 10.91 30.95
N PRO A 358 13.98 11.47 30.31
CA PRO A 358 12.64 11.51 30.92
C PRO A 358 11.85 10.18 30.80
N PHE A 359 12.31 9.20 30.00
CA PHE A 359 11.62 7.91 29.78
C PHE A 359 12.22 6.75 30.60
N LEU A 360 13.31 6.97 31.33
CA LEU A 360 13.99 5.93 32.13
C LEU A 360 13.30 5.60 33.46
N PHE A 361 12.27 6.34 33.85
CA PHE A 361 11.44 6.07 35.04
C PHE A 361 10.18 5.25 34.74
N GLN A 362 10.22 4.38 33.74
CA GLN A 362 9.07 3.56 33.39
C GLN A 362 8.84 2.43 34.42
N ASP A 363 7.60 2.36 34.90
CA ASP A 363 7.07 1.38 35.85
C ASP A 363 7.63 -0.03 35.62
N LYS A 364 7.96 -0.73 36.73
CA LYS A 364 8.21 -2.18 36.70
C LYS A 364 7.05 -2.87 35.98
N PHE A 365 7.41 -3.85 35.14
CA PHE A 365 6.47 -4.64 34.37
C PHE A 365 5.27 -5.11 35.23
N ASN A 366 4.05 -4.84 34.77
CA ASN A 366 2.83 -5.11 35.52
C ASN A 366 1.78 -5.76 34.60
N PHE A 367 1.55 -7.06 34.80
CA PHE A 367 0.54 -7.84 34.07
C PHE A 367 -0.87 -7.27 34.28
N ASP A 368 -1.24 -6.82 35.49
CA ASP A 368 -2.56 -6.26 35.80
C ASP A 368 -2.86 -5.05 34.89
N LYS A 369 -1.90 -4.12 34.78
CA LYS A 369 -2.05 -2.92 33.95
C LYS A 369 -2.20 -3.28 32.47
N ALA A 370 -1.44 -4.27 31.99
CA ALA A 370 -1.50 -4.73 30.60
C ALA A 370 -2.85 -5.40 30.30
N VAL A 371 -3.31 -6.32 31.15
CA VAL A 371 -4.58 -7.03 30.99
C VAL A 371 -5.78 -6.08 31.17
N SER A 372 -5.75 -5.17 32.14
CA SER A 372 -6.79 -4.16 32.32
C SER A 372 -6.94 -3.26 31.09
N LYS A 373 -5.81 -2.78 30.54
CA LYS A 373 -5.80 -1.98 29.30
C LYS A 373 -6.32 -2.79 28.11
N PHE A 374 -5.95 -4.07 28.04
CA PHE A 374 -6.41 -5.00 27.02
C PHE A 374 -7.93 -5.21 27.09
N ASN A 375 -8.49 -5.47 28.27
CA ASN A 375 -9.92 -5.59 28.52
C ASN A 375 -10.66 -4.31 28.11
N LYS A 376 -10.21 -3.13 28.58
CA LYS A 376 -10.80 -1.83 28.23
C LYS A 376 -10.81 -1.57 26.72
N LYS A 377 -9.75 -1.97 26.02
CA LYS A 377 -9.64 -1.81 24.56
C LYS A 377 -10.69 -2.67 23.85
N LEU A 378 -10.84 -3.94 24.22
CA LEU A 378 -11.86 -4.83 23.64
C LEU A 378 -13.28 -4.33 23.91
N THR A 379 -13.58 -3.92 25.15
CA THR A 379 -14.90 -3.37 25.52
C THR A 379 -15.24 -2.11 24.73
N ARG A 380 -14.27 -1.21 24.51
CA ARG A 380 -14.48 -0.02 23.69
C ARG A 380 -14.85 -0.39 22.24
N TYR A 381 -14.11 -1.31 21.62
CA TYR A 381 -14.39 -1.75 20.24
C TYR A 381 -15.77 -2.42 20.12
N LYS A 382 -16.21 -3.15 21.16
CA LYS A 382 -17.57 -3.71 21.20
C LYS A 382 -18.62 -2.60 21.17
N LEU A 383 -18.51 -1.61 22.05
CA LEU A 383 -19.44 -0.47 22.11
C LEU A 383 -19.53 0.27 20.76
N GLU A 384 -18.39 0.57 20.15
CA GLU A 384 -18.33 1.19 18.81
C GLU A 384 -19.02 0.31 17.75
N SER A 385 -18.86 -1.02 17.83
CA SER A 385 -19.51 -1.96 16.90
C SER A 385 -21.02 -2.12 17.09
N ASP A 386 -21.53 -1.84 18.29
CA ASP A 386 -22.95 -1.97 18.63
C ASP A 386 -23.71 -0.67 18.32
N VAL A 387 -23.12 0.50 18.56
CA VAL A 387 -23.70 1.80 18.21
C VAL A 387 -23.98 1.91 16.71
N GLU A 388 -23.04 1.45 15.86
CA GLU A 388 -23.24 1.44 14.41
C GLU A 388 -24.32 0.47 13.91
N LYS A 389 -24.78 -0.48 14.72
CA LYS A 389 -25.87 -1.39 14.33
C LYS A 389 -27.25 -0.76 14.51
N ASN A 390 -27.36 0.22 15.41
CA ASN A 390 -28.61 0.88 15.77
C ASN A 390 -28.85 2.18 14.97
N LEU A 391 -27.89 2.56 14.11
CA LEU A 391 -27.98 3.62 13.11
C LEU A 391 -28.23 3.00 11.73
#